data_AF-A0A645BQR3-F1
#
_entry.id   AF-A0A645BQR3-F1
#
_cell.length_a   1.000
_cell.length_b   1.000
_cell.length_c   1.000
_cell.angle_alpha   90.00
_cell.angle_beta   90.00
_cell.angle_gamma   90.00
#
_symmetry.space_group_name_H-M   'P 1'
#
loop_
_entity.id
_entity.type
_entity.pdbx_description
1 polymer ?
#
loop_
_entity_poly.entity_id
_entity_poly.type
_entity_poly.pdbx_seq_one_letter_code
_entity_poly.pdbx_strand_id
1 'polypeptide(L)'
;MSEDGDEKSLRGSSQEIADKLKTELQSRVDEAGIEVTEVRITHLSYAPEIAAAMLQRQQAEAIIAARKKIVEGAVGMVEMALNNLNDSNIVNLDDEKKAAMVSNLLVVLCANKETQPIVNSGLNNQY
;
A
#
# COMPACT_ATOMS: atom_id res chain seq x y z
N MET A 1 4.25 -13.44 9.67
CA MET A 1 4.25 -12.16 10.39
C MET A 1 3.32 -11.23 9.66
N SER A 2 2.19 -10.93 10.28
CA SER A 2 1.18 -9.99 9.78
C SER A 2 1.34 -8.69 10.56
N GLU A 3 2.11 -7.75 10.01
CA GLU A 3 2.20 -6.36 10.48
C GLU A 3 1.27 -5.51 9.61
N ASP A 4 -0.01 -5.45 9.98
CA ASP A 4 -0.98 -4.48 9.46
C ASP A 4 -1.99 -4.13 10.57
N GLY A 5 -1.49 -4.05 11.79
CA GLY A 5 -2.29 -3.93 13.00
C GLY A 5 -1.70 -2.92 13.96
N ASP A 6 -1.64 -1.64 13.57
CA ASP A 6 -1.74 -0.52 14.52
C ASP A 6 -1.88 0.84 13.81
N GLU A 7 -2.87 0.98 12.92
CA GLU A 7 -3.53 2.29 12.92
C GLU A 7 -4.24 2.37 14.27
N LYS A 8 -3.76 3.25 15.17
CA LYS A 8 -4.44 3.66 16.41
C LYS A 8 -5.80 4.25 16.07
N SER A 9 -6.73 3.38 15.70
CA SER A 9 -8.11 3.72 15.46
C SER A 9 -8.71 4.03 16.81
N LEU A 10 -9.47 5.11 16.90
CA LEU A 10 -10.15 5.51 18.14
C LEU A 10 -11.10 4.41 18.68
N ARG A 11 -11.45 3.42 17.86
CA ARG A 11 -12.15 2.20 18.31
C ARG A 11 -11.22 1.18 18.97
N GLY A 12 -10.05 0.90 18.40
CA GLY A 12 -9.06 -0.05 18.93
C GLY A 12 -8.31 0.49 20.16
N SER A 13 -8.06 1.81 20.20
CA SER A 13 -7.43 2.51 21.34
C SER A 13 -8.43 3.13 22.31
N SER A 14 -9.72 2.80 22.22
CA SER A 14 -10.80 3.42 23.01
C SER A 14 -10.58 3.29 24.53
N GLN A 15 -10.13 2.12 24.99
CA GLN A 15 -9.85 1.88 26.41
C GLN A 15 -8.61 2.64 26.89
N GLU A 16 -7.51 2.63 26.13
CA GLU A 16 -6.27 3.34 26.48
C GLU A 16 -6.51 4.86 26.59
N ILE A 17 -7.32 5.41 25.68
CA ILE A 17 -7.69 6.82 25.71
C ILE A 17 -8.61 7.13 26.90
N ALA A 18 -9.57 6.24 27.20
CA ALA A 18 -10.44 6.39 28.36
C ALA A 18 -9.64 6.37 29.68
N ASP A 19 -8.64 5.50 29.81
CA ASP A 19 -7.79 5.42 31.01
C ASP A 19 -6.92 6.68 31.17
N LYS A 20 -6.38 7.21 30.06
CA LYS A 20 -5.66 8.49 30.04
C LYS A 20 -6.55 9.65 30.44
N LEU A 21 -7.76 9.73 29.88
CA LEU A 21 -8.75 10.74 30.23
C LEU A 21 -9.17 10.63 31.69
N LYS A 22 -9.36 9.41 32.22
CA LYS A 22 -9.66 9.18 33.63
C LYS A 22 -8.57 9.75 34.54
N THR A 23 -7.31 9.46 34.23
CA THR A 23 -6.16 9.95 34.99
C THR A 23 -6.09 11.47 34.98
N GLU A 24 -6.23 12.08 33.79
CA GLU A 24 -6.21 13.53 33.62
C GLU A 24 -7.39 14.21 34.35
N LEU A 25 -8.59 13.64 34.23
CA LEU A 25 -9.79 14.17 34.88
C LEU A 25 -9.67 14.06 36.40
N GLN A 26 -9.21 12.92 36.92
CA GLN A 26 -9.00 12.71 38.35
C GLN A 26 -8.07 13.78 38.93
N SER A 27 -6.94 14.06 38.26
CA SER A 27 -5.98 15.07 38.72
C SER A 27 -6.59 16.48 38.82
N ARG A 28 -7.62 16.80 38.02
CA ARG A 28 -8.27 18.12 38.04
C ARG A 28 -9.36 18.25 39.09
N VAL A 29 -9.96 17.12 39.51
CA VAL A 29 -11.06 17.10 40.49
C VAL A 29 -10.60 16.66 41.89
N ASP A 30 -9.31 16.32 42.04
CA ASP A 30 -8.69 15.88 43.29
C ASP A 30 -8.78 16.95 44.38
N GLU A 31 -8.53 18.21 44.04
CA GLU A 31 -8.65 19.35 44.98
C GLU A 31 -10.09 19.55 45.48
N ALA A 32 -11.08 19.07 44.73
CA ALA A 32 -12.49 19.10 45.12
C ALA A 32 -12.92 17.86 45.94
N GLY A 33 -12.02 16.88 46.15
CA GLY A 33 -12.30 15.63 46.85
C GLY A 33 -13.22 14.68 46.08
N ILE A 34 -13.27 14.79 44.75
CA ILE A 34 -14.13 13.97 43.88
C ILE A 34 -13.34 12.79 43.33
N GLU A 35 -13.92 11.58 43.39
CA GLU A 35 -13.35 10.37 42.80
C GLU A 35 -14.02 10.04 41.45
N VAL A 36 -13.21 9.86 40.41
CA VAL A 36 -13.64 9.47 39.07
C VAL A 36 -13.55 7.95 38.95
N THR A 37 -14.68 7.26 39.00
CA THR A 37 -14.71 5.79 38.91
C THR A 37 -14.49 5.29 37.46
N GLU A 38 -15.10 5.95 36.48
CA GLU A 38 -15.07 5.56 35.06
C GLU A 38 -15.20 6.77 34.14
N VAL A 39 -14.53 6.72 32.98
CA VAL A 39 -14.72 7.68 31.89
C VAL A 39 -15.11 6.92 30.62
N ARG A 40 -16.16 7.39 29.94
CA ARG A 40 -16.62 6.83 28.67
C ARG A 40 -16.74 7.92 27.60
N ILE A 41 -16.22 7.63 26.41
CA ILE A 41 -16.45 8.46 25.23
C ILE A 41 -17.83 8.08 24.67
N THR A 42 -18.82 8.95 24.87
CA THR A 42 -20.21 8.72 24.44
C THR A 42 -20.46 9.09 22.98
N HIS A 43 -19.71 10.05 22.46
CA HIS A 43 -19.84 10.50 21.09
C HIS A 43 -18.48 10.92 20.53
N LEU A 44 -18.14 10.34 19.38
CA LEU A 44 -16.99 10.73 18.59
C LEU A 44 -17.51 11.01 17.18
N SER A 45 -17.74 12.28 16.89
CA SER A 45 -18.05 12.72 15.54
C SER A 45 -16.84 13.44 14.94
N TYR A 46 -16.50 13.05 13.72
CA TYR A 46 -15.68 13.88 12.86
C TYR A 46 -16.59 14.93 12.21
N ALA A 47 -16.06 16.13 11.96
CA ALA A 47 -16.73 17.07 11.07
C ALA A 47 -16.92 16.40 9.68
N PRO A 48 -18.09 16.53 9.03
CA PRO A 48 -18.38 15.86 7.75
C PRO A 48 -17.29 16.09 6.68
N GLU A 49 -16.70 17.28 6.68
CA GLU A 49 -15.63 17.70 5.77
C GLU A 49 -14.33 16.91 6.01
N ILE A 50 -14.02 16.62 7.28
CA ILE A 50 -12.81 15.88 7.67
C ILE A 50 -12.98 14.39 7.41
N ALA A 51 -14.19 13.84 7.60
CA ALA A 51 -14.48 12.44 7.32
C ALA A 51 -14.30 12.10 5.83
N ALA A 52 -14.78 12.95 4.92
CA ALA A 52 -14.62 12.77 3.48
C ALA A 52 -13.14 12.82 3.05
N ALA A 53 -12.39 13.80 3.55
CA ALA A 53 -10.96 13.95 3.25
C ALA A 53 -10.12 12.79 3.82
N MET A 54 -10.43 12.33 5.03
CA MET A 54 -9.76 11.18 5.66
C MET A 54 -10.03 9.89 4.88
N LEU A 55 -11.30 9.64 4.50
CA LEU A 55 -11.66 8.49 3.69
C LEU A 55 -10.97 8.51 2.33
N GLN A 56 -10.92 9.66 1.66
CA GLN A 56 -10.23 9.81 0.38
C GLN A 56 -8.73 9.48 0.50
N ARG A 57 -8.09 9.93 1.59
CA ARG A 57 -6.69 9.62 1.86
C ARG A 57 -6.47 8.13 2.11
N GLN A 58 -7.29 7.49 2.93
CA GLN A 58 -7.21 6.05 3.20
C GLN A 58 -7.41 5.22 1.92
N GLN A 59 -8.36 5.61 1.07
CA GLN A 59 -8.54 4.95 -0.23
C GLN A 59 -7.33 5.13 -1.14
N ALA A 60 -6.72 6.33 -1.18
CA ALA A 60 -5.50 6.56 -1.96
C ALA A 60 -4.33 5.70 -1.45
N GLU A 61 -4.14 5.61 -0.14
CA GLU A 61 -3.13 4.75 0.49
C GLU A 61 -3.38 3.27 0.16
N ALA A 62 -4.63 2.79 0.26
CA ALA A 62 -5.01 1.43 -0.11
C ALA A 62 -4.76 1.13 -1.60
N ILE A 63 -5.07 2.08 -2.50
CA ILE A 63 -4.80 1.94 -3.93
C ILE A 63 -3.30 1.85 -4.19
N ILE A 64 -2.49 2.69 -3.53
CA ILE A 64 -1.03 2.65 -3.67
C ILE A 64 -0.47 1.33 -3.15
N ALA A 65 -0.94 0.85 -1.99
CA ALA A 65 -0.54 -0.43 -1.43
C ALA A 65 -0.87 -1.61 -2.36
N ALA A 66 -2.06 -1.61 -2.96
CA ALA A 66 -2.44 -2.60 -3.97
C ALA A 66 -1.53 -2.54 -5.21
N ARG A 67 -1.27 -1.33 -5.74
CA ARG A 67 -0.37 -1.14 -6.88
C ARG A 67 1.05 -1.61 -6.60
N LYS A 68 1.56 -1.36 -5.39
CA LYS A 68 2.88 -1.82 -4.97
C LYS A 68 2.98 -3.35 -5.02
N LYS A 69 1.99 -4.07 -4.48
CA LYS A 69 1.95 -5.54 -4.52
C LYS A 69 1.92 -6.09 -5.96
N ILE A 70 1.20 -5.43 -6.87
CA ILE A 70 1.17 -5.82 -8.29
C ILE A 70 2.56 -5.68 -8.92
N VAL A 71 3.22 -4.54 -8.70
CA VAL A 71 4.56 -4.29 -9.26
C VAL A 71 5.59 -5.28 -8.72
N GLU A 72 5.55 -5.57 -7.41
CA GLU A 72 6.44 -6.56 -6.79
C GLU A 72 6.26 -7.95 -7.42
N GLY A 73 5.01 -8.40 -7.60
CA GLY A 73 4.72 -9.65 -8.30
C GLY A 73 5.20 -9.66 -9.75
N ALA A 74 4.97 -8.56 -10.48
CA ALA A 74 5.39 -8.44 -11.87
C ALA A 74 6.92 -8.48 -12.03
N VAL A 75 7.67 -7.76 -11.19
CA VAL A 75 9.14 -7.79 -11.20
C VAL A 75 9.65 -9.21 -10.96
N GLY A 76 9.09 -9.92 -9.97
CA GLY A 76 9.46 -11.32 -9.71
C GLY A 76 9.15 -12.26 -10.88
N MET A 77 8.01 -12.08 -11.55
CA MET A 77 7.66 -12.86 -12.74
C MET A 77 8.64 -12.61 -13.90
N VAL A 78 9.07 -11.37 -14.12
CA VAL A 78 10.05 -11.02 -15.17
C VAL A 78 11.42 -11.60 -14.86
N GLU A 79 11.88 -11.51 -13.61
CA GLU A 79 13.15 -12.08 -13.17
C GLU A 79 13.19 -13.60 -13.40
N MET A 80 12.14 -14.32 -12.99
CA MET A 80 12.03 -15.77 -13.24
C MET A 80 12.06 -16.10 -14.74
N ALA A 81 11.34 -15.34 -15.57
CA ALA A 81 11.30 -15.58 -17.01
C ALA A 81 12.68 -15.38 -17.67
N LEU A 82 13.40 -14.32 -17.31
CA LEU A 82 14.74 -14.04 -17.83
C LEU A 82 15.75 -15.09 -17.40
N ASN A 83 15.71 -15.53 -16.14
CA ASN A 83 16.59 -16.58 -15.64
C ASN A 83 16.36 -17.90 -16.40
N ASN A 84 15.09 -18.30 -16.59
CA ASN A 84 14.77 -19.52 -17.34
C ASN A 84 15.24 -19.48 -18.81
N LEU A 85 15.11 -18.33 -19.47
CA LEU A 85 15.59 -18.15 -20.86
C LEU A 85 17.11 -18.23 -20.96
N ASN A 86 17.81 -17.68 -19.97
CA ASN A 86 19.26 -17.70 -19.86
C ASN A 86 19.78 -19.12 -19.57
N ASP A 87 19.17 -19.83 -18.61
CA ASP A 87 19.53 -21.21 -18.24
C ASP A 87 19.27 -22.20 -19.38
N SER A 88 18.21 -21.98 -20.15
CA SER A 88 17.90 -22.79 -21.33
C SER A 88 18.76 -22.42 -22.55
N ASN A 89 19.63 -21.42 -22.44
CA ASN A 89 20.47 -20.86 -23.51
C ASN A 89 19.70 -20.54 -24.80
N ILE A 90 18.42 -20.18 -24.68
CA ILE A 90 17.50 -19.94 -25.80
C ILE A 90 17.80 -18.59 -26.46
N VAL A 91 18.27 -17.61 -25.68
CA VAL A 91 18.56 -16.25 -26.16
C VAL A 91 19.82 -15.71 -25.48
N ASN A 92 20.72 -15.12 -26.25
CA ASN A 92 21.83 -14.33 -25.70
C ASN A 92 21.42 -12.86 -25.63
N LEU A 93 21.14 -12.37 -24.42
CA LEU A 93 20.67 -11.00 -24.17
C LEU A 93 21.84 -10.13 -23.74
N ASP A 94 22.14 -9.11 -24.54
CA ASP A 94 22.96 -7.99 -24.05
C ASP A 94 22.15 -7.15 -23.05
N ASP A 95 22.86 -6.30 -22.29
CA ASP A 95 22.25 -5.49 -21.23
C ASP A 95 21.17 -4.53 -21.75
N GLU A 96 21.32 -4.04 -22.99
CA GLU A 96 20.37 -3.14 -23.64
C GLU A 96 19.06 -3.87 -24.01
N LYS A 97 19.14 -5.07 -24.59
CA LYS A 97 17.96 -5.92 -24.87
C LYS A 97 17.30 -6.39 -23.60
N LYS A 98 18.07 -6.72 -22.55
CA LYS A 98 17.50 -7.10 -21.25
C LYS A 98 16.68 -5.94 -20.67
N ALA A 99 17.20 -4.72 -20.66
CA ALA A 99 16.48 -3.54 -20.18
C ALA A 99 15.19 -3.28 -20.98
N ALA A 100 15.25 -3.37 -22.31
CA ALA A 100 14.08 -3.22 -23.17
C ALA A 100 13.00 -4.29 -22.91
N MET A 101 13.42 -5.54 -22.72
CA MET A 101 12.52 -6.66 -22.47
C MET A 101 11.85 -6.57 -21.09
N VAL A 102 12.61 -6.19 -20.05
CA VAL A 102 12.07 -5.91 -18.71
C VAL A 102 11.04 -4.79 -18.77
N SER A 103 11.35 -3.68 -19.43
CA SER A 103 10.42 -2.55 -19.58
C SER A 103 9.11 -2.98 -20.26
N ASN A 104 9.20 -3.72 -21.37
CA ASN A 104 8.03 -4.19 -22.09
C ASN A 104 7.18 -5.16 -21.27
N LEU A 105 7.81 -6.11 -20.57
CA LEU A 105 7.11 -7.06 -19.72
C LEU A 105 6.46 -6.39 -18.51
N LEU A 106 7.12 -5.44 -17.86
CA LEU A 106 6.56 -4.69 -16.74
C LEU A 106 5.34 -3.87 -17.18
N VAL A 107 5.39 -3.25 -18.37
CA VAL A 107 4.23 -2.54 -18.93
C VAL A 107 3.08 -3.52 -19.17
N VAL A 108 3.33 -4.70 -19.74
CA VAL A 108 2.29 -5.72 -19.99
C VAL A 108 1.70 -6.28 -18.69
N LEU A 109 2.52 -6.58 -17.68
CA LEU A 109 2.09 -7.19 -16.43
C LEU A 109 1.42 -6.20 -15.47
N CYS A 110 1.85 -4.93 -15.47
CA CYS A 110 1.32 -3.90 -14.58
C CYS A 110 0.20 -3.06 -15.23
N ALA A 111 -0.05 -3.21 -16.53
CA ALA A 111 -1.13 -2.49 -17.18
C ALA A 111 -2.50 -3.02 -16.75
N ASN A 112 -3.33 -2.10 -16.27
CA ASN A 112 -4.68 -2.36 -15.78
C ASN A 112 -5.72 -2.52 -16.92
N LYS A 113 -5.28 -2.55 -18.17
CA LYS A 113 -6.09 -2.64 -19.39
C LYS A 113 -5.31 -3.46 -20.40
N GLU A 114 -5.98 -4.34 -21.15
CA GLU A 114 -5.38 -5.22 -22.15
C GLU A 114 -4.33 -4.49 -23.00
N THR A 115 -3.06 -4.79 -22.78
CA THR A 115 -1.95 -4.19 -23.53
C THR A 115 -1.88 -4.82 -24.90
N GLN A 116 -1.99 -3.98 -25.94
CA GLN A 116 -1.71 -4.43 -27.29
C GLN A 116 -0.19 -4.55 -27.47
N PRO A 117 0.35 -5.75 -27.77
CA PRO A 117 1.78 -5.92 -27.95
C PRO A 117 2.24 -5.13 -29.17
N ILE A 118 3.17 -4.19 -28.97
CA ILE A 118 3.89 -3.53 -30.06
C ILE A 118 4.93 -4.51 -30.59
N VAL A 119 4.59 -5.20 -31.68
CA VAL A 119 5.50 -6.13 -32.36
C VAL A 119 6.49 -5.29 -33.16
N ASN A 120 7.69 -5.04 -32.60
CA ASN A 120 8.78 -4.44 -33.37
C ASN A 120 9.51 -5.53 -34.16
N SER A 121 8.85 -6.00 -35.21
CA SER A 121 9.49 -6.82 -36.23
C SER A 121 10.44 -5.90 -37.00
N GLY A 122 11.70 -5.85 -36.57
CA GLY A 122 12.75 -5.09 -37.25
C GLY A 122 12.92 -5.58 -38.69
N LEU A 123 12.18 -4.98 -39.62
CA LEU A 123 12.47 -5.04 -41.05
C LEU A 123 13.56 -4.02 -41.34
N ASN A 124 14.80 -4.36 -40.97
CA ASN A 124 15.98 -3.75 -41.55
C ASN A 124 16.19 -4.36 -42.94
N ASN A 125 15.84 -3.56 -43.96
CA ASN A 125 16.60 -3.29 -45.19
C ASN A 125 17.50 -4.42 -45.74
N GLN A 126 17.26 -4.87 -46.98
CA GLN A 126 18.16 -4.60 -48.13
C GLN A 126 17.73 -5.26 -49.46
N TYR A 127 17.85 -4.44 -50.52
CA TYR A 127 17.74 -4.66 -51.98
C TYR A 127 16.35 -4.84 -52.61
#